data_AF-A0AAV6XPU6-F1
#
_entry.id   AF-A0AAV6XPU6-F1
#
_cell.length_a   1.000
_cell.length_b   1.000
_cell.length_c   1.000
_cell.angle_alpha   90.00
_cell.angle_beta   90.00
_cell.angle_gamma   90.00
#
_symmetry.space_group_name_H-M   'P 1'
#
loop_
_entity.id
_entity.type
_entity.pdbx_description
1 polymer ?
#
loop_
_entity_poly.entity_id
_entity_poly.type
_entity_poly.pdbx_seq_one_letter_code
_entity_poly.pdbx_strand_id
1 'polypeptide(L)'
;MDGSIKLYDSRLIQRGAVQSYEGNVNSHTRIELGVDPSEKVVMSGGEDCYLRLWDMKSGELLFKDKFINSIPSAVCWPRIGGVRGVLEPKYDDQDYRSYWQDHCLGAWIGSYEGIFYMDWL
;
A
#
# COMPACT_ATOMS: atom_id res chain seq x y z
N MET A 1 7.20 17.03 9.47
CA MET A 1 8.04 15.85 9.14
C MET A 1 8.77 16.16 7.84
N ASP A 2 9.94 15.59 7.53
CA ASP A 2 10.75 15.99 6.36
C ASP A 2 10.36 15.27 5.05
N GLY A 3 9.36 14.38 5.10
CA GLY A 3 8.92 13.61 3.94
C GLY A 3 9.71 12.32 3.67
N SER A 4 10.79 12.07 4.42
CA SER A 4 11.58 10.85 4.28
C SER A 4 10.84 9.65 4.89
N ILE A 5 10.87 8.52 4.19
CA ILE A 5 10.39 7.23 4.71
C ILE A 5 11.62 6.35 4.90
N LYS A 6 11.72 5.67 6.04
CA LYS A 6 12.85 4.82 6.37
C LYS A 6 12.40 3.43 6.79
N LEU A 7 13.05 2.42 6.23
CA LEU A 7 12.89 1.03 6.63
C LEU A 7 14.02 0.65 7.60
N TYR A 8 13.65 -0.05 8.67
CA TYR A 8 14.60 -0.54 9.67
C TYR A 8 14.41 -2.04 9.84
N ASP A 9 15.53 -2.77 9.91
CA ASP A 9 15.53 -4.15 10.38
C ASP A 9 15.74 -4.13 11.90
N SER A 10 14.77 -4.67 12.65
CA SER A 10 14.79 -4.69 14.11
C SER A 10 16.00 -5.44 14.69
N ARG A 11 16.53 -6.41 13.94
CA ARG A 11 17.73 -7.19 14.31
C ARG A 11 19.02 -6.39 14.13
N LEU A 12 18.98 -5.34 13.30
CA LEU A 12 20.13 -4.54 12.89
C LEU A 12 19.98 -3.08 13.29
N ILE A 13 19.15 -2.76 14.29
CA ILE A 13 18.78 -1.37 14.63
C ILE A 13 19.98 -0.46 14.90
N GLN A 14 21.10 -1.00 15.40
CA GLN A 14 22.34 -0.27 15.63
C GLN A 14 23.01 0.23 14.34
N ARG A 15 22.69 -0.36 13.18
CA ARG A 15 23.24 -0.01 11.87
C ARG A 15 22.48 1.14 11.19
N GLY A 16 21.38 1.60 11.77
CA GLY A 16 20.52 2.61 11.17
C GLY A 16 19.51 2.04 10.18
N ALA A 17 19.02 2.88 9.27
CA ALA A 17 18.02 2.48 8.28
C ALA A 17 18.64 1.53 7.24
N VAL A 18 17.92 0.47 6.89
CA VAL A 18 18.33 -0.47 5.83
C VAL A 18 17.90 0.00 4.44
N GLN A 19 16.90 0.86 4.37
CA GLN A 19 16.44 1.51 3.13
C GLN A 19 15.78 2.86 3.44
N SER A 20 15.78 3.76 2.46
CA SER A 20 15.12 5.07 2.48
C SER A 20 14.35 5.32 1.18
N TYR A 21 13.18 5.93 1.29
CA TYR A 21 12.35 6.33 0.15
C TYR A 21 12.10 7.83 0.22
N GLU A 22 12.58 8.55 -0.79
CA GLU A 22 12.67 10.01 -0.80
C GLU A 22 11.80 10.63 -1.89
N GLY A 23 11.23 11.81 -1.61
CA GLY A 23 10.46 12.59 -2.60
C GLY A 23 8.96 12.74 -2.29
N ASN A 24 8.50 12.35 -1.10
CA ASN A 24 7.21 12.79 -0.58
C ASN A 24 7.33 14.24 -0.10
N VAL A 25 6.34 15.08 -0.42
CA VAL A 25 6.24 16.41 0.17
C VAL A 25 5.35 16.32 1.40
N ASN A 26 5.90 16.68 2.54
CA ASN A 26 5.18 16.73 3.79
C ASN A 26 5.83 17.73 4.73
N SER A 27 5.03 18.47 5.49
CA SER A 27 5.47 19.49 6.43
C SER A 27 4.73 19.40 7.76
N HIS A 28 3.41 19.21 7.73
CA HIS A 28 2.50 19.29 8.88
C HIS A 28 1.67 18.01 9.11
N THR A 29 1.47 17.14 8.11
CA THR A 29 0.67 15.92 8.27
C THR A 29 1.55 14.68 8.49
N ARG A 30 0.90 13.54 8.74
CA ARG A 30 1.56 12.24 8.67
C ARG A 30 1.50 11.76 7.21
N ILE A 31 2.55 11.06 6.75
CA ILE A 31 2.47 10.28 5.50
C ILE A 31 1.73 8.98 5.82
N GLU A 32 0.69 8.70 5.06
CA GLU A 32 0.02 7.42 5.11
C GLU A 32 0.86 6.38 4.37
N LEU A 33 1.10 5.25 5.01
CA LEU A 33 2.00 4.19 4.54
C LEU A 33 1.29 2.84 4.59
N GLY A 34 1.51 2.01 3.58
CA GLY A 34 1.08 0.62 3.59
C GLY A 34 2.06 -0.26 2.84
N VAL A 35 2.41 -1.41 3.42
CA VAL A 35 3.24 -2.43 2.76
C VAL A 35 2.30 -3.51 2.22
N ASP A 36 2.54 -3.94 1.00
CA ASP A 36 1.75 -5.02 0.41
C ASP A 36 2.01 -6.36 1.13
N PRO A 37 1.08 -7.33 1.08
CA PRO A 37 1.22 -8.61 1.77
C PRO A 37 2.41 -9.46 1.30
N SER A 38 2.95 -9.21 0.10
CA SER A 38 4.12 -9.91 -0.42
C SER A 38 5.46 -9.25 -0.06
N GLU A 39 5.43 -8.12 0.65
CA GLU A 39 6.60 -7.35 1.11
C GLU A 39 7.53 -6.92 -0.05
N LYS A 40 6.94 -6.59 -1.21
CA LYS A 40 7.63 -6.13 -2.42
C LYS A 40 7.40 -4.66 -2.70
N VAL A 41 6.28 -4.12 -2.28
CA VAL A 41 5.82 -2.77 -2.59
C VAL A 41 5.48 -2.03 -1.31
N VAL A 42 6.02 -0.81 -1.20
CA VAL A 42 5.60 0.17 -0.20
C VAL A 42 4.74 1.20 -0.92
N MET A 43 3.56 1.50 -0.39
CA MET A 43 2.76 2.64 -0.81
C MET A 43 2.92 3.79 0.18
N SER A 44 3.00 5.01 -0.35
CA SER A 44 2.97 6.24 0.44
C SER A 44 2.09 7.31 -0.18
N GLY A 45 1.48 8.14 0.67
CA GLY A 45 0.84 9.38 0.24
C GLY A 45 0.79 10.44 1.34
N GLY A 46 0.89 11.71 0.96
CA GLY A 46 1.04 12.84 1.88
C GLY A 46 0.36 14.12 1.39
N GLU A 47 0.90 15.28 1.79
CA GLU A 47 0.28 16.60 1.57
C GLU A 47 0.18 16.99 0.09
N ASP A 48 1.09 16.50 -0.74
CA ASP A 48 1.04 16.72 -2.18
C ASP A 48 -0.03 15.90 -2.90
N CYS A 49 -0.76 15.05 -2.17
CA CYS A 49 -1.81 14.17 -2.67
C CYS A 49 -1.33 13.19 -3.77
N TYR A 50 -0.02 13.04 -3.97
CA TYR A 50 0.51 12.01 -4.86
C TYR A 50 0.60 10.70 -4.10
N LEU A 51 0.01 9.66 -4.68
CA LEU A 51 0.30 8.29 -4.30
C LEU A 51 1.60 7.87 -4.97
N ARG A 52 2.42 7.15 -4.22
CA ARG A 52 3.69 6.62 -4.69
C ARG A 52 3.78 5.15 -4.32
N LEU A 53 4.21 4.33 -5.27
CA LEU A 53 4.59 2.95 -5.03
C LEU A 53 6.09 2.82 -5.19
N TRP A 54 6.73 2.16 -4.24
CA TRP A 54 8.15 1.96 -4.17
C TRP A 54 8.45 0.46 -4.18
N ASP A 55 9.49 0.04 -4.89
CA ASP A 55 10.06 -1.28 -4.68
C ASP A 55 10.71 -1.31 -3.29
N MET A 56 10.25 -2.24 -2.45
CA MET A 56 10.65 -2.28 -1.05
C MET A 56 12.14 -2.55 -0.89
N LYS A 57 12.76 -3.30 -1.80
CA LYS A 57 14.15 -3.73 -1.72
C LYS A 57 15.09 -2.71 -2.34
N SER A 58 14.85 -2.32 -3.59
CA SER A 58 15.72 -1.39 -4.33
C SER A 58 15.52 0.06 -3.89
N GLY A 59 14.33 0.41 -3.38
CA GLY A 59 13.96 1.79 -3.08
C GLY A 59 13.51 2.59 -4.31
N GLU A 60 13.42 1.94 -5.49
CA GLU A 60 13.02 2.60 -6.72
C GLU A 60 11.54 3.01 -6.69
N LEU A 61 11.26 4.19 -7.22
CA LEU A 61 9.88 4.65 -7.43
C LEU A 61 9.30 3.91 -8.64
N LEU A 62 8.36 3.02 -8.40
CA LEU A 62 7.67 2.22 -9.41
C LEU A 62 6.51 2.98 -10.06
N PHE A 63 5.80 3.77 -9.27
CA PHE A 63 4.60 4.47 -9.70
C PHE A 63 4.43 5.77 -8.93
N LYS A 64 3.94 6.81 -9.61
CA LYS A 64 3.53 8.07 -9.01
C LYS A 64 2.35 8.64 -9.77
N ASP A 65 1.23 8.84 -9.08
CA ASP A 65 0.03 9.43 -9.68
C ASP A 65 -0.79 10.23 -8.68
N LYS A 66 -1.55 11.19 -9.20
CA LYS A 66 -2.49 11.99 -8.42
C LYS A 66 -3.89 11.40 -8.50
N PHE A 67 -4.01 10.17 -8.03
CA PHE A 67 -5.26 9.39 -8.05
C PHE A 67 -6.37 10.00 -7.18
N ILE A 68 -6.00 10.61 -6.05
CA ILE A 68 -6.93 11.33 -5.15
C ILE A 68 -6.51 12.80 -5.01
N ASN A 69 -7.49 13.70 -4.80
CA ASN A 69 -7.24 15.14 -4.60
C ASN A 69 -7.22 15.55 -3.12
N SER A 70 -7.08 14.56 -2.26
CA SER A 70 -7.11 14.67 -0.81
C SER A 70 -5.95 13.88 -0.20
N ILE A 71 -5.55 14.27 1.02
CA ILE A 71 -4.50 13.56 1.75
C ILE A 71 -5.06 12.19 2.16
N PRO A 72 -4.40 11.07 1.81
CA PRO A 72 -4.84 9.75 2.24
C PRO A 72 -4.79 9.67 3.77
N SER A 73 -5.83 9.09 4.36
CA SER A 73 -5.96 8.87 5.81
C SER A 73 -5.94 7.40 6.21
N ALA A 74 -6.12 6.49 5.25
CA ALA A 74 -6.08 5.06 5.48
C ALA A 74 -5.68 4.32 4.20
N VAL A 75 -4.88 3.26 4.35
CA VAL A 75 -4.54 2.31 3.28
C VAL A 75 -4.83 0.88 3.75
N CYS A 76 -5.47 0.09 2.89
CA CYS A 76 -5.75 -1.31 3.15
C CYS A 76 -5.47 -2.17 1.92
N TRP A 77 -4.49 -3.07 2.07
CA TRP A 77 -4.20 -4.08 1.07
C TRP A 77 -5.13 -5.29 1.24
N PRO A 78 -5.80 -5.76 0.17
CA PRO A 78 -6.57 -6.99 0.23
C PRO A 78 -5.64 -8.17 0.57
N ARG A 79 -6.06 -9.05 1.49
CA ARG A 79 -5.27 -10.23 1.86
C ARG A 79 -5.49 -11.34 0.83
N ILE A 80 -4.41 -11.73 0.16
CA ILE A 80 -4.38 -12.96 -0.64
C ILE A 80 -4.31 -14.15 0.32
N GLY A 81 -5.40 -14.92 0.42
CA GLY A 81 -5.39 -16.26 1.03
C GLY A 81 -5.47 -16.29 2.54
N GLY A 82 -6.69 -16.39 3.06
CA GLY A 82 -6.93 -16.55 4.50
C GLY A 82 -8.21 -17.26 4.89
N VAL A 83 -8.87 -18.01 3.98
CA VAL A 83 -9.89 -18.99 4.40
C VAL A 83 -9.76 -20.25 3.55
N ARG A 84 -8.77 -21.09 3.86
CA ARG A 84 -8.75 -22.49 3.41
C ARG A 84 -9.37 -23.42 4.45
N GLY A 85 -10.44 -22.98 5.15
CA GLY A 85 -11.11 -23.88 6.09
C GLY A 85 -12.17 -23.36 7.08
N VAL A 86 -12.64 -22.11 7.05
CA VAL A 86 -13.63 -21.65 8.07
C VAL A 86 -14.90 -21.01 7.51
N LEU A 87 -14.94 -20.64 6.23
CA LEU A 87 -16.15 -20.18 5.56
C LEU A 87 -16.20 -20.84 4.18
N GLU A 88 -16.62 -22.10 4.14
CA GLU A 88 -17.21 -22.66 2.93
C GLU A 88 -18.73 -22.50 3.04
N PRO A 89 -19.33 -21.45 2.45
CA PRO A 89 -20.71 -21.54 2.05
C PRO A 89 -20.80 -22.64 0.99
N LYS A 90 -21.60 -23.67 1.25
CA LYS A 90 -21.98 -24.72 0.30
C LYS A 90 -22.92 -24.17 -0.78
N TYR A 91 -22.47 -23.18 -1.55
CA TYR A 91 -23.16 -22.78 -2.76
C TYR A 91 -22.19 -22.83 -3.94
N ASP A 92 -22.58 -23.67 -4.88
CA ASP A 92 -21.89 -24.06 -6.09
C ASP A 92 -21.96 -22.93 -7.11
N ASP A 93 -21.18 -21.87 -6.89
CA ASP A 93 -21.02 -20.80 -7.88
C ASP A 93 -19.53 -20.57 -8.14
N GLN A 94 -19.03 -21.28 -9.14
CA GLN A 94 -17.63 -21.36 -9.52
C GLN A 94 -17.14 -20.09 -10.24
N ASP A 95 -18.05 -19.22 -10.68
CA ASP A 95 -17.74 -18.01 -11.44
C ASP A 95 -17.35 -16.81 -10.56
N TYR A 96 -17.82 -16.74 -9.31
CA TYR A 96 -17.51 -15.60 -8.43
C TYR A 96 -16.09 -15.66 -7.85
N ARG A 97 -15.47 -16.85 -7.81
CA ARG A 97 -14.16 -17.09 -7.17
C ARG A 97 -12.98 -16.70 -8.06
N SER A 98 -13.12 -16.72 -9.38
CA SER A 98 -12.04 -16.42 -10.33
C SER A 98 -11.72 -14.92 -10.38
N TYR A 99 -12.73 -14.06 -10.32
CA TYR A 99 -12.57 -12.60 -10.41
C TYR A 99 -11.67 -12.00 -9.29
N TRP A 100 -11.71 -12.59 -8.10
CA TRP A 100 -10.94 -12.13 -6.93
C TRP A 100 -9.66 -12.93 -6.67
N GLN A 101 -9.41 -14.02 -7.40
CA GLN A 101 -8.22 -14.85 -7.21
C GLN A 101 -7.02 -14.37 -8.01
N ASP A 102 -7.25 -13.69 -9.13
CA ASP A 102 -6.17 -13.33 -10.07
C ASP A 102 -5.70 -11.86 -10.00
N HIS A 103 -6.47 -10.97 -9.36
CA HIS A 103 -6.15 -9.52 -9.32
C HIS A 103 -6.13 -8.96 -7.90
N CYS A 104 -5.10 -9.29 -7.13
CA CYS A 104 -4.75 -8.55 -5.91
C CYS A 104 -3.66 -7.51 -6.21
N LEU A 105 -3.87 -6.76 -7.31
CA LEU A 105 -2.93 -5.77 -7.85
C LEU A 105 -3.27 -4.36 -7.39
N GLY A 106 -4.17 -4.24 -6.42
CA GLY A 106 -4.75 -2.99 -5.97
C GLY A 106 -4.83 -2.84 -4.45
N ALA A 107 -5.04 -1.61 -3.99
CA ALA A 107 -5.21 -1.28 -2.59
C ALA A 107 -6.40 -0.34 -2.40
N TRP A 108 -7.11 -0.52 -1.28
CA TRP A 108 -8.14 0.42 -0.84
C TRP A 108 -7.48 1.63 -0.16
N ILE A 109 -7.96 2.82 -0.51
CA ILE A 109 -7.44 4.09 -0.04
C ILE A 109 -8.59 4.93 0.48
N GLY A 110 -8.54 5.30 1.76
CA GLY A 110 -9.50 6.20 2.39
C GLY A 110 -8.95 7.61 2.48
N SER A 111 -9.81 8.59 2.27
CA SER A 111 -9.57 10.01 2.56
C SER A 111 -10.87 10.66 3.06
N TYR A 112 -10.82 11.97 3.33
CA TYR A 112 -12.05 12.70 3.69
C TYR A 112 -13.06 12.80 2.54
N GLU A 113 -12.64 12.56 1.29
CA GLU A 113 -13.50 12.56 0.10
C GLU A 113 -14.23 11.24 -0.11
N GLY A 114 -13.75 10.15 0.49
CA GLY A 114 -14.36 8.83 0.36
C GLY A 114 -13.37 7.68 0.45
N ILE A 115 -13.80 6.52 -0.06
CA ILE A 115 -13.02 5.30 -0.15
C ILE A 115 -12.87 4.94 -1.63
N PHE A 116 -11.63 4.76 -2.06
CA PHE A 116 -11.26 4.49 -3.45
C PHE A 116 -10.52 3.16 -3.54
N TYR A 117 -10.69 2.46 -4.65
CA TYR A 117 -9.86 1.29 -4.97
C TYR A 117 -8.88 1.68 -6.07
N MET A 118 -7.59 1.62 -5.76
CA MET A 118 -6.52 1.85 -6.72
C MET A 118 -6.07 0.52 -7.29
N ASP A 119 -6.07 0.39 -8.62
CA ASP A 119 -5.42 -0.69 -9.37
C ASP A 119 -4.40 -0.04 -10.31
N TRP A 120 -3.19 -0.58 -10.41
CA TRP A 120 -2.07 0.03 -11.16
C TRP A 120 -1.54 -0.84 -12.30
N LEU A 121 -2.35 -1.80 -12.77
CA LEU A 121 -2.10 -2.59 -13.99
C LEU A 121 -3.24 -2.47 -15.00
#